data_AF-A0AAW9MZ54-F1
#
_entry.id   AF-A0AAW9MZ54-F1
#
_cell.length_a   1.000
_cell.length_b   1.000
_cell.length_c   1.000
_cell.angle_alpha   90.00
_cell.angle_beta   90.00
_cell.angle_gamma   90.00
#
_symmetry.space_group_name_H-M   'P 1'
#
loop_
_entity.id
_entity.type
_entity.pdbx_description
1 polymer ?
#
loop_
_entity_poly.entity_id
_entity_poly.type
_entity_poly.pdbx_seq_one_letter_code
_entity_poly.pdbx_strand_id
1 'polypeptide(L)'
;MPKKRRKTIVIILTILTIGIGGKFYMDKREAQKQQDLLAVEKQSVKVLKNTFADIKEVKVEEFKKNPVTGSYGALVTMTNNEGKSVYFDYSFWKERNELGGFGIENRAVQKTGVTIKRVKVIFSNGQEELV
;
A
#
# COMPACT_ATOMS: atom_id res chain seq x y z
N MET A 1 13.51 -54.43 -3.43
CA MET A 1 12.18 -53.79 -3.20
C MET A 1 11.24 -54.14 -4.35
N PRO A 2 10.03 -54.68 -4.11
CA PRO A 2 9.13 -55.09 -5.18
C PRO A 2 8.74 -53.90 -6.07
N LYS A 3 8.76 -54.07 -7.40
CA LYS A 3 8.52 -53.00 -8.41
C LYS A 3 7.26 -52.16 -8.13
N LYS A 4 6.21 -52.76 -7.56
CA LYS A 4 4.96 -52.07 -7.16
C LYS A 4 5.18 -51.05 -6.03
N ARG A 5 5.95 -51.38 -4.99
CA ARG A 5 6.25 -50.47 -3.86
C ARG A 5 7.11 -49.27 -4.29
N ARG A 6 8.03 -49.49 -5.25
CA ARG A 6 8.88 -48.40 -5.79
C ARG A 6 8.06 -47.38 -6.60
N LYS A 7 7.07 -47.83 -7.39
CA LYS A 7 6.16 -46.92 -8.12
C LYS A 7 5.29 -46.08 -7.19
N THR A 8 4.76 -46.67 -6.11
CA THR A 8 3.97 -45.93 -5.11
C THR A 8 4.77 -44.86 -4.39
N ILE A 9 6.02 -45.16 -4.00
CA ILE A 9 6.91 -44.18 -3.34
C ILE A 9 7.22 -42.99 -4.27
N VAL A 10 7.46 -43.24 -5.56
CA VAL A 10 7.71 -42.16 -6.54
C VAL A 10 6.49 -41.25 -6.69
N ILE A 11 5.28 -41.82 -6.76
CA ILE A 11 4.03 -41.03 -6.86
C ILE A 11 3.86 -40.14 -5.63
N ILE A 12 4.09 -40.67 -4.42
CA ILE A 12 3.97 -39.91 -3.17
C ILE A 12 5.00 -38.77 -3.13
N LEU A 13 6.25 -39.03 -3.50
CA LEU A 13 7.29 -38.01 -3.55
C LEU A 13 6.96 -36.88 -4.54
N THR A 14 6.44 -37.21 -5.73
CA THR A 14 6.03 -36.21 -6.72
C THR A 14 4.90 -35.32 -6.18
N ILE A 15 3.88 -35.90 -5.54
CA ILE A 15 2.76 -35.13 -4.97
C ILE A 15 3.24 -34.18 -3.85
N LEU A 16 4.16 -34.64 -3.00
CA LEU A 16 4.73 -33.81 -1.92
C LEU A 16 5.51 -32.61 -2.46
N THR A 17 6.29 -32.79 -3.53
CA THR A 17 7.03 -31.67 -4.16
C THR A 17 6.11 -30.63 -4.80
N ILE A 18 5.00 -31.06 -5.42
CA ILE A 18 4.00 -30.15 -6.02
C ILE A 18 3.26 -29.37 -4.93
N GLY A 19 2.89 -30.01 -3.82
CA GLY A 19 2.20 -29.36 -2.71
C GLY A 19 3.03 -28.28 -2.02
N ILE A 20 4.31 -28.54 -1.77
CA ILE A 20 5.23 -27.58 -1.13
C ILE A 20 5.60 -26.45 -2.11
N GLY A 21 5.88 -26.78 -3.37
CA GLY A 21 6.22 -25.80 -4.40
C GLY A 21 5.07 -24.84 -4.71
N GLY A 22 3.83 -25.34 -4.72
CA GLY A 22 2.63 -24.52 -4.95
C GLY A 22 2.42 -23.46 -3.86
N LYS A 23 2.51 -23.85 -2.58
CA LYS A 23 2.36 -22.91 -1.46
C LYS A 23 3.44 -21.83 -1.46
N PHE A 24 4.71 -22.22 -1.60
CA PHE A 24 5.82 -21.26 -1.63
C PHE A 24 5.68 -20.24 -2.78
N TYR A 25 5.20 -20.67 -3.95
CA TYR A 25 4.95 -19.78 -5.07
C TYR A 25 3.84 -18.76 -4.79
N MET A 26 2.76 -19.18 -4.13
CA MET A 26 1.68 -18.29 -3.71
C MET A 26 2.17 -17.26 -2.69
N ASP A 27 2.89 -17.69 -1.66
CA ASP A 27 3.45 -16.83 -0.61
C ASP A 27 4.36 -15.74 -1.22
N LYS A 28 5.25 -16.13 -2.15
CA LYS A 28 6.13 -15.18 -2.84
C LYS A 28 5.36 -14.15 -3.67
N ARG A 29 4.29 -14.57 -4.34
CA ARG A 29 3.43 -13.66 -5.12
C ARG A 29 2.67 -12.69 -4.22
N GLU A 30 2.18 -13.14 -3.07
CA GLU A 30 1.51 -12.28 -2.10
C GLU A 30 2.48 -11.26 -1.50
N ALA A 31 3.68 -11.69 -1.10
CA ALA A 31 4.73 -10.80 -0.62
C ALA A 31 5.09 -9.72 -1.66
N GLN A 32 5.23 -10.10 -2.93
CA GLN A 32 5.48 -9.14 -4.00
C GLN A 32 4.34 -8.14 -4.16
N LYS A 33 3.08 -8.60 -4.14
CA LYS A 33 1.91 -7.71 -4.23
C LYS A 33 1.87 -6.69 -3.08
N GLN A 34 2.20 -7.13 -1.87
CA GLN A 34 2.26 -6.24 -0.70
C GLN A 34 3.38 -5.20 -0.83
N GLN A 35 4.55 -5.61 -1.32
CA GLN A 35 5.65 -4.68 -1.59
C GLN A 35 5.31 -3.68 -2.70
N ASP A 36 4.69 -4.15 -3.79
CA ASP A 36 4.25 -3.28 -4.89
C ASP A 36 3.19 -2.29 -4.41
N LEU A 37 2.23 -2.72 -3.58
CA LEU A 37 1.19 -1.86 -3.02
C LEU A 37 1.80 -0.77 -2.13
N LEU A 38 2.72 -1.16 -1.23
CA LEU A 38 3.44 -0.23 -0.37
C LEU A 38 4.26 0.79 -1.19
N ALA A 39 4.91 0.36 -2.27
CA ALA A 39 5.68 1.27 -3.13
C ALA A 39 4.77 2.34 -3.76
N VAL A 40 3.56 1.96 -4.19
CA VAL A 40 2.57 2.90 -4.72
C VAL A 40 2.00 3.80 -3.63
N GLU A 41 1.77 3.28 -2.42
CA GLU A 41 1.35 4.07 -1.26
C GLU A 41 2.39 5.13 -0.89
N LYS A 42 3.68 4.76 -0.87
CA LYS A 42 4.78 5.71 -0.68
C LYS A 42 4.79 6.82 -1.74
N GLN A 43 4.51 6.45 -2.99
CA GLN A 43 4.40 7.42 -4.08
C GLN A 43 3.19 8.35 -3.87
N SER A 44 2.04 7.81 -3.48
CA SER A 44 0.82 8.61 -3.27
C SER A 44 0.99 9.63 -2.14
N VAL A 45 1.64 9.25 -1.04
CA VAL A 45 1.91 10.17 0.09
C VAL A 45 2.89 11.28 -0.30
N LYS A 46 3.87 11.01 -1.19
CA LYS A 46 4.73 12.07 -1.74
C LYS A 46 3.93 13.09 -2.54
N VAL A 47 2.95 12.64 -3.33
CA VAL A 47 2.08 13.55 -4.08
C VAL A 47 1.15 14.30 -3.11
N LEU A 48 0.62 13.65 -2.08
CA LEU A 48 -0.16 14.30 -1.03
C LEU A 48 0.61 15.45 -0.36
N LYS A 49 1.89 15.23 -0.07
CA LYS A 49 2.80 16.24 0.49
C LYS A 49 3.01 17.44 -0.44
N ASN A 50 2.89 17.23 -1.74
CA ASN A 50 2.98 18.29 -2.75
C ASN A 50 1.64 18.99 -3.02
N THR A 51 0.53 18.46 -2.47
CA THR A 51 -0.82 19.03 -2.63
C THR A 51 -1.23 19.86 -1.41
N PHE A 52 -0.87 19.41 -0.21
CA PHE A 52 -1.18 20.13 1.03
C PHE A 52 0.06 20.65 1.74
N ALA A 53 -0.03 21.89 2.22
CA ALA A 53 0.98 22.57 3.00
C ALA A 53 0.88 22.18 4.49
N ASP A 54 1.96 22.45 5.22
CA ASP A 54 2.03 22.35 6.67
C ASP A 54 1.70 20.97 7.26
N ILE A 55 1.91 19.90 6.50
CA ILE A 55 1.70 18.53 7.00
C ILE A 55 2.80 18.19 8.01
N LYS A 56 2.39 17.65 9.16
CA LYS A 56 3.27 17.09 10.19
C LYS A 56 3.28 15.57 10.16
N GLU A 57 2.10 14.97 10.07
CA GLU A 57 1.92 13.52 10.07
C GLU A 57 0.81 13.09 9.10
N VAL A 58 0.97 11.93 8.47
CA VAL A 58 -0.06 11.25 7.69
C VAL A 58 -0.15 9.81 8.16
N LYS A 59 -1.34 9.40 8.63
CA LYS A 59 -1.66 8.01 8.91
C LYS A 59 -2.56 7.48 7.81
N VAL A 60 -2.10 6.47 7.09
CA VAL A 60 -2.87 5.79 6.06
C VAL A 60 -3.64 4.66 6.72
N GLU A 61 -4.95 4.83 6.82
CA GLU A 61 -5.86 3.87 7.44
C GLU A 61 -6.20 2.74 6.45
N GLU A 62 -6.34 3.08 5.16
CA GLU A 62 -6.60 2.11 4.11
C GLU A 62 -5.94 2.55 2.80
N PHE A 63 -5.37 1.60 2.05
CA PHE A 63 -4.86 1.82 0.70
C PHE A 63 -5.17 0.63 -0.19
N LYS A 64 -6.00 0.81 -1.23
CA LYS A 64 -6.44 -0.29 -2.10
C LYS A 64 -6.51 0.13 -3.56
N LYS A 65 -6.16 -0.79 -4.45
CA LYS A 65 -6.34 -0.61 -5.90
C LYS A 65 -7.81 -0.89 -6.27
N ASN A 66 -8.42 0.04 -7.01
CA ASN A 66 -9.69 -0.18 -7.66
C ASN A 66 -9.48 -1.10 -8.89
N PRO A 67 -10.12 -2.28 -8.94
CA PRO A 67 -9.91 -3.24 -10.03
C PRO A 67 -10.51 -2.79 -11.37
N VAL A 68 -11.48 -1.87 -11.36
CA VAL A 68 -12.17 -1.39 -12.56
C VAL A 68 -11.42 -0.22 -13.19
N THR A 69 -11.08 0.80 -12.41
CA THR A 69 -10.43 2.02 -12.92
C THR A 69 -8.90 1.92 -12.91
N GLY A 70 -8.33 1.01 -12.13
CA GLY A 70 -6.90 0.90 -11.91
C GLY A 70 -6.30 1.98 -10.99
N SER A 71 -7.10 2.96 -10.54
CA SER A 71 -6.69 3.96 -9.55
C SER A 71 -6.55 3.34 -8.16
N TYR A 72 -5.85 4.02 -7.27
CA TYR A 72 -5.69 3.61 -5.88
C TYR A 72 -6.52 4.54 -5.00
N GLY A 73 -7.38 3.99 -4.15
CA GLY A 73 -8.07 4.72 -3.11
C GLY A 73 -7.24 4.70 -1.83
N ALA A 74 -7.08 5.87 -1.21
CA ALA A 74 -6.43 6.05 0.06
C ALA A 74 -7.40 6.68 1.05
N LEU A 75 -7.40 6.20 2.28
CA LEU A 75 -8.13 6.77 3.40
C LEU A 75 -7.12 7.18 4.44
N VAL A 76 -7.08 8.46 4.80
CA VAL A 76 -6.00 9.00 5.62
C VAL A 76 -6.51 9.89 6.74
N THR A 77 -5.75 9.89 7.84
CA THR A 77 -5.77 10.94 8.85
C THR A 77 -4.53 11.79 8.65
N MET A 78 -4.72 13.06 8.26
CA MET A 78 -3.63 14.02 8.08
C MET A 78 -3.61 15.01 9.24
N THR A 79 -2.45 15.23 9.83
CA THR A 79 -2.25 16.17 10.95
C THR A 79 -1.32 17.30 10.50
N ASN A 80 -1.73 18.54 10.70
CA ASN A 80 -0.92 19.72 10.36
C ASN A 80 0.09 20.09 11.47
N ASN A 81 0.92 21.10 11.19
CA ASN A 81 1.90 21.64 12.13
C ASN A 81 1.29 22.22 13.42
N GLU A 82 0.02 22.64 13.38
CA GLU A 82 -0.74 23.11 14.56
C GLU A 82 -1.28 21.94 15.42
N GLY A 83 -1.06 20.69 15.01
CA GLY A 83 -1.57 19.51 15.70
C GLY A 83 -3.05 19.22 15.44
N LYS A 84 -3.67 19.89 14.47
CA LYS A 84 -5.06 19.64 14.06
C LYS A 84 -5.08 18.54 13.00
N SER A 85 -6.01 17.61 13.14
CA SER A 85 -6.15 16.46 12.23
C SER A 85 -7.43 16.55 11.41
N VAL A 86 -7.39 15.93 10.23
CA VAL A 86 -8.52 15.77 9.32
C VAL A 86 -8.50 14.38 8.72
N TYR A 87 -9.67 13.77 8.62
CA TYR A 87 -9.86 12.44 8.07
C TYR A 87 -10.58 12.56 6.72
N PHE A 88 -10.02 12.01 5.67
CA PHE A 88 -10.57 12.11 4.32
C PHE A 88 -10.01 11.01 3.40
N ASP A 89 -10.72 10.75 2.31
CA ASP A 89 -10.25 9.89 1.24
C ASP A 89 -9.71 10.68 0.05
N TYR A 90 -8.81 10.04 -0.69
CA TYR A 90 -8.38 10.54 -1.99
C TYR A 90 -8.11 9.38 -2.96
N SER A 91 -8.24 9.66 -4.25
CA SER A 91 -7.79 8.77 -5.32
C SER A 91 -6.35 9.11 -5.75
N PHE A 92 -5.59 8.12 -6.19
CA PHE A 92 -4.24 8.26 -6.72
C PHE A 92 -4.09 7.50 -8.04
N TRP A 93 -3.58 8.19 -9.06
CA TRP A 93 -3.30 7.60 -10.37
C TRP A 93 -1.79 7.40 -10.53
N LYS A 94 -1.32 6.18 -10.27
CA LYS A 94 0.11 5.81 -10.29
C LYS A 94 0.85 6.28 -11.55
N GLU A 95 0.29 5.99 -12.72
CA GLU A 95 0.92 6.27 -14.03
C GLU A 95 1.02 7.77 -14.34
N ARG A 96 0.15 8.58 -13.74
CA ARG A 96 0.13 10.04 -13.90
C ARG A 96 0.80 10.77 -12.74
N ASN A 97 1.11 10.05 -11.67
CA ASN A 97 1.67 10.58 -10.43
C ASN A 97 0.85 11.76 -9.87
N GLU A 98 -0.48 11.65 -9.91
CA GLU A 98 -1.42 12.70 -9.52
C GLU A 98 -2.46 12.20 -8.51
N LEU A 99 -2.91 13.10 -7.63
CA LEU A 99 -4.13 12.86 -6.88
C LEU A 99 -5.34 13.08 -7.81
N GLY A 100 -6.29 12.16 -7.74
CA GLY A 100 -7.60 12.27 -8.38
C GLY A 100 -8.61 12.94 -7.46
N GLY A 101 -9.80 12.34 -7.32
CA GLY A 101 -10.84 12.88 -6.44
C GLY A 101 -10.38 12.96 -4.99
N PHE A 102 -10.49 14.14 -4.38
CA PHE A 102 -10.38 14.37 -2.94
C PHE A 102 -11.30 15.53 -2.54
N GLY A 103 -11.96 15.40 -1.39
CA GLY A 103 -12.75 16.46 -0.78
C GLY A 103 -11.91 17.38 0.11
N ILE A 104 -12.38 18.62 0.32
CA ILE A 104 -11.84 19.50 1.35
C ILE A 104 -12.82 19.47 2.54
N GLU A 105 -12.53 18.59 3.50
CA GLU A 105 -13.31 18.39 4.72
C GLU A 105 -13.02 19.51 5.75
N ASN A 106 -11.77 19.99 5.80
CA ASN A 106 -11.39 21.08 6.70
C ASN A 106 -10.34 22.00 6.09
N ARG A 107 -10.75 23.20 5.65
CA ARG A 107 -9.88 24.22 5.05
C ARG A 107 -8.78 24.76 5.98
N ALA A 108 -8.95 24.66 7.29
CA ALA A 108 -7.92 25.08 8.24
C ALA A 108 -6.76 24.06 8.34
N VAL A 109 -7.01 22.80 7.95
CA VAL A 109 -6.02 21.72 7.99
C VAL A 109 -5.54 21.37 6.58
N GLN A 110 -6.44 21.23 5.60
CA GLN A 110 -6.17 20.95 4.19
C GLN A 110 -5.87 22.24 3.41
N LYS A 111 -4.81 22.94 3.80
CA LYS A 111 -4.34 24.13 3.08
C LYS A 111 -3.59 23.68 1.83
N THR A 112 -4.01 24.15 0.65
CA THR A 112 -3.30 23.84 -0.60
C THR A 112 -1.88 24.42 -0.56
N GLY A 113 -0.90 23.62 -1.00
CA GLY A 113 0.49 24.02 -1.11
C GLY A 113 1.45 22.84 -0.96
N VAL A 114 2.74 23.11 -0.88
CA VAL A 114 3.77 22.08 -0.78
C VAL A 114 4.34 22.04 0.64
N THR A 115 4.35 20.87 1.26
CA THR A 115 5.06 20.65 2.52
C THR A 115 6.53 20.32 2.25
N ILE A 116 7.42 21.25 2.59
CA ILE A 116 8.88 21.13 2.38
C ILE A 116 9.54 20.25 3.44
N LYS A 117 9.03 20.30 4.68
CA LYS A 117 9.58 19.55 5.81
C LYS A 117 9.31 18.04 5.64
N ARG A 118 10.13 17.21 6.30
CA ARG A 118 9.87 15.77 6.38
C ARG A 118 8.58 15.53 7.16
N VAL A 119 7.74 14.65 6.64
CA VAL A 119 6.46 14.26 7.22
C VAL A 119 6.60 12.88 7.83
N LYS A 120 6.09 12.68 9.04
CA LYS A 120 5.96 11.33 9.62
C LYS A 120 4.80 10.61 8.93
N VAL A 121 5.06 9.45 8.36
CA VAL A 121 4.06 8.67 7.67
C VAL A 121 3.92 7.32 8.36
N ILE A 122 2.68 6.94 8.66
CA ILE A 122 2.31 5.61 9.15
C ILE A 122 1.53 4.95 8.01
N PHE A 123 2.14 4.00 7.32
CA PHE A 123 1.53 3.30 6.19
C PHE A 123 0.49 2.29 6.66
N SER A 124 -0.40 1.88 5.75
CA SER A 124 -1.48 0.93 6.00
C SER A 124 -1.02 -0.45 6.44
N ASN A 125 0.24 -0.81 6.15
CA ASN A 125 0.88 -2.04 6.64
C ASN A 125 1.56 -1.89 8.02
N GLY A 126 1.42 -0.72 8.65
CA GLY A 126 2.00 -0.38 9.94
C GLY A 126 3.46 0.09 9.91
N GLN A 127 4.11 0.17 8.75
CA GLN A 127 5.45 0.72 8.67
C GLN A 127 5.44 2.24 8.90
N GLU A 128 6.47 2.74 9.57
CA GLU A 128 6.67 4.18 9.79
C GLU A 128 7.89 4.68 9.04
N GLU A 129 7.78 5.84 8.40
CA GLU A 129 8.88 6.49 7.67
C GLU A 129 8.79 8.01 7.75
N LEU A 130 9.93 8.70 7.67
CA LEU A 130 10.00 10.14 7.45
C LEU A 130 10.19 10.43 5.96
N VAL A 131 9.15 11.01 5.33
CA VAL A 131 9.07 11.22 3.87
C VAL A 131 9.19 12.68 3.48
#